data_AF-A0A970F8N1-F1
#
_entry.id   AF-A0A970F8N1-F1
#
_cell.length_a   1.000
_cell.length_b   1.000
_cell.length_c   1.000
_cell.angle_alpha   90.00
_cell.angle_beta   90.00
_cell.angle_gamma   90.00
#
_symmetry.space_group_name_H-M   'P 1'
#
loop_
_entity.id
_entity.type
_entity.pdbx_description
1 polymer ?
#
loop_
_entity_poly.entity_id
_entity_poly.type
_entity_poly.pdbx_seq_one_letter_code
_entity_poly.pdbx_strand_id
1 'polypeptide(L)'
;VSAYPAFLALGNFYDGKYFKDREKFIEKIGNINSVLELSRIPIFAEWMTSQLVNDVRKKIVKSNFKKINKTLDRAVSEIGVVQLAFENLEGILNSNFELTSSKLDDAGELYERNILNAGNKVTNELKNKVRKKIYEDIDNNIENGVFEKKLKKRIEDEVIVYSENLNKIIDQRGKEFASEVSGTVATYQRYIEELVDKYANSIKFDFDFNPQINIKMNINIRTTVFGLVGDIVGLVMMGVNTTNPVGWVILAVSALTTLFGLYKKVRAIFDEDYHKAQQKKIANENINKVIKVIHKQLDEQLSGVKDEIIKGILDIKEELHQSVNQVQTMSDTFLKAKNDINQLSIEIIHEEVRRNGDS
;
A
#
# COMPACT_ATOMS: atom_id res chain seq x y z
N VAL A 1 32.12 -21.82 65.20
CA VAL A 1 31.51 -22.79 66.14
C VAL A 1 31.28 -24.08 65.35
N SER A 2 31.77 -25.23 65.84
CA SER A 2 31.60 -26.52 65.16
C SER A 2 30.19 -27.07 65.41
N ALA A 3 29.57 -27.72 64.41
CA ALA A 3 28.27 -28.38 64.57
C ALA A 3 28.39 -29.77 65.24
N TYR A 4 29.61 -30.31 65.33
CA TYR A 4 29.85 -31.66 65.87
C TYR A 4 29.46 -31.81 67.36
N PRO A 5 29.76 -30.84 68.25
CA PRO A 5 29.29 -30.88 69.64
C PRO A 5 27.76 -30.90 69.79
N ALA A 6 27.05 -30.07 69.01
CA ALA A 6 25.59 -30.05 68.97
C ALA A 6 25.01 -31.37 68.44
N PHE A 7 25.62 -31.92 67.38
CA PHE A 7 25.26 -33.21 66.81
C PHE A 7 25.40 -34.33 67.83
N LEU A 8 26.54 -34.39 68.55
CA LEU A 8 26.76 -35.37 69.61
C LEU A 8 25.79 -35.19 70.79
N ALA A 9 25.43 -33.96 71.13
CA ALA A 9 24.50 -33.67 72.21
C ALA A 9 23.05 -34.06 71.88
N LEU A 10 22.54 -33.69 70.69
CA LEU A 10 21.14 -33.91 70.30
C LEU A 10 20.88 -35.25 69.61
N GLY A 11 21.90 -35.85 69.01
CA GLY A 11 21.76 -37.05 68.18
C GLY A 11 21.29 -38.26 68.98
N ASN A 12 20.33 -38.99 68.42
CA ASN A 12 19.96 -40.32 68.89
C ASN A 12 20.63 -41.35 67.98
N PHE A 13 21.77 -41.88 68.44
CA PHE A 13 22.62 -42.74 67.60
C PHE A 13 22.30 -44.21 67.82
N TYR A 14 22.06 -44.92 66.71
CA TYR A 14 21.88 -46.36 66.71
C TYR A 14 23.23 -47.09 66.78
N ASP A 15 23.24 -48.29 67.37
CA ASP A 15 24.39 -49.20 67.41
C ASP A 15 25.66 -48.64 68.06
N GLY A 16 25.50 -47.85 69.13
CA GLY A 16 26.64 -47.34 69.91
C GLY A 16 27.52 -46.32 69.17
N LYS A 17 27.13 -45.92 67.95
CA LYS A 17 27.90 -44.98 67.13
C LYS A 17 28.01 -43.63 67.84
N TYR A 18 29.23 -43.09 67.93
CA TYR A 18 29.54 -41.81 68.59
C TYR A 18 29.30 -41.75 70.11
N PHE A 19 28.98 -42.85 70.80
CA PHE A 19 28.80 -42.85 72.26
C PHE A 19 30.08 -42.44 73.00
N LYS A 20 31.23 -43.01 72.62
CA LYS A 20 32.53 -42.67 73.21
C LYS A 20 32.90 -41.19 73.02
N ASP A 21 32.58 -40.64 71.86
CA ASP A 21 32.84 -39.24 71.56
C ASP A 21 31.90 -38.33 72.35
N ARG A 22 30.63 -38.72 72.49
CA ARG A 22 29.64 -38.02 73.32
C ARG A 22 30.03 -38.03 74.80
N GLU A 23 30.44 -39.18 75.34
CA GLU A 23 30.90 -39.32 76.73
C GLU A 23 32.11 -38.43 77.01
N LYS A 24 33.16 -38.53 76.19
CA LYS A 24 34.36 -37.68 76.32
C LYS A 24 34.03 -36.19 76.24
N PHE A 25 33.07 -35.83 75.40
CA PHE A 25 32.67 -34.45 75.23
C PHE A 25 31.86 -33.92 76.42
N ILE A 26 30.96 -34.74 76.97
CA ILE A 26 30.18 -34.43 78.19
C ILE A 26 31.10 -34.36 79.40
N GLU A 27 32.02 -35.30 79.58
CA GLU A 27 32.99 -35.30 80.69
C GLU A 27 33.82 -34.00 80.70
N LYS A 28 34.24 -33.53 79.52
CA LYS A 28 35.09 -32.34 79.40
C LYS A 28 34.35 -31.02 79.58
N ILE A 29 33.07 -30.96 79.20
CA ILE A 29 32.25 -29.73 79.23
C ILE A 29 31.33 -29.70 80.46
N GLY A 30 31.19 -30.82 81.16
CA GLY A 30 30.47 -31.00 82.41
C GLY A 30 29.07 -31.57 82.23
N ASN A 31 28.26 -31.02 81.33
CA ASN A 31 26.92 -31.54 81.07
C ASN A 31 26.41 -31.17 79.66
N ILE A 32 25.33 -31.83 79.25
CA ILE A 32 24.74 -31.68 77.93
C ILE A 32 24.16 -30.28 77.65
N ASN A 33 23.61 -29.60 78.67
CA ASN A 33 23.04 -28.27 78.51
C ASN A 33 24.14 -27.24 78.22
N SER A 34 25.28 -27.34 78.92
CA SER A 34 26.47 -26.52 78.65
C SER A 34 27.02 -26.76 77.24
N VAL A 35 26.98 -28.00 76.73
CA VAL A 35 27.35 -28.30 75.34
C VAL A 35 26.40 -27.62 74.34
N LEU A 36 25.09 -27.65 74.59
CA LEU A 36 24.09 -27.00 73.73
C LEU A 36 24.24 -25.47 73.72
N GLU A 37 24.47 -24.87 74.90
CA GLU A 37 24.73 -23.42 75.05
C GLU A 37 26.00 -22.97 74.32
N LEU A 38 27.12 -23.66 74.54
CA LEU A 38 28.39 -23.37 73.85
C LEU A 38 28.30 -23.56 72.34
N SER A 39 27.42 -24.47 71.90
CA SER A 39 27.14 -24.69 70.48
C SER A 39 26.09 -23.74 69.91
N ARG A 40 25.53 -22.83 70.74
CA ARG A 40 24.48 -21.85 70.39
C ARG A 40 23.19 -22.48 69.85
N ILE A 41 22.89 -23.72 70.21
CA ILE A 41 21.67 -24.40 69.77
C ILE A 41 20.40 -23.72 70.28
N PRO A 42 20.31 -23.27 71.55
CA PRO A 42 19.13 -22.55 72.02
C PRO A 42 18.86 -21.27 71.22
N ILE A 43 19.91 -20.49 70.93
CA ILE A 43 19.83 -19.27 70.10
C ILE A 43 19.39 -19.61 68.67
N PHE A 44 19.89 -20.70 68.09
CA PHE A 44 19.48 -21.16 66.76
C PHE A 44 18.02 -21.63 66.74
N ALA A 45 17.58 -22.38 67.74
CA ALA A 45 16.20 -22.84 67.86
C ALA A 45 15.23 -21.67 68.06
N GLU A 46 15.63 -20.67 68.86
CA GLU A 46 14.89 -19.42 69.02
C GLU A 46 14.83 -18.66 67.70
N TRP A 47 15.95 -18.48 66.99
CA TRP A 47 15.96 -17.84 65.67
C TRP A 47 15.05 -18.55 64.67
N MET A 48 15.10 -19.88 64.60
CA MET A 48 14.23 -20.69 63.73
C MET A 48 12.75 -20.47 64.07
N THR A 49 12.38 -20.47 65.35
CA THR A 49 10.98 -20.41 65.78
C THR A 49 10.42 -19.00 65.87
N SER A 50 11.26 -17.98 66.09
CA SER A 50 10.83 -16.59 66.33
C SER A 50 11.22 -15.59 65.25
N GLN A 51 12.18 -15.90 64.36
CA GLN A 51 12.61 -14.97 63.30
C GLN A 51 12.49 -15.55 61.89
N LEU A 52 12.75 -16.86 61.73
CA LEU A 52 12.59 -17.52 60.44
C LEU A 52 11.12 -17.81 60.14
N VAL A 53 10.38 -18.38 61.11
CA VAL A 53 8.96 -18.74 60.99
C VAL A 53 8.04 -17.50 61.09
N ASN A 54 8.47 -16.47 61.82
CA ASN A 54 7.78 -15.18 61.77
C ASN A 54 8.00 -14.49 60.41
N ASP A 55 6.93 -13.86 59.92
CA ASP A 55 6.90 -13.14 58.64
C ASP A 55 7.10 -13.96 57.36
N VAL A 56 7.07 -15.31 57.40
CA VAL A 56 7.16 -16.14 56.18
C VAL A 56 6.08 -15.75 55.17
N ARG A 57 4.84 -15.52 55.61
CA ARG A 57 3.74 -15.09 54.74
C ARG A 57 4.03 -13.73 54.10
N LYS A 58 4.50 -12.74 54.86
CA LYS A 58 4.88 -11.41 54.34
C LYS A 58 6.04 -11.52 53.34
N LYS A 59 7.06 -12.33 53.64
CA LYS A 59 8.21 -12.61 52.76
C LYS A 59 7.77 -13.28 51.45
N ILE A 60 6.84 -14.24 51.51
CA ILE A 60 6.27 -14.91 50.32
C ILE A 60 5.49 -13.90 49.46
N VAL A 61 4.62 -13.09 50.08
CA VAL A 61 3.83 -12.07 49.38
C VAL A 61 4.75 -11.07 48.68
N LYS A 62 5.74 -10.52 49.38
CA LYS A 62 6.75 -9.62 48.80
C LYS A 62 7.54 -10.27 47.66
N SER A 63 7.93 -11.54 47.82
CA SER A 63 8.61 -12.29 46.75
C SER A 63 7.73 -12.45 45.51
N ASN A 64 6.43 -12.72 45.70
CA ASN A 64 5.48 -12.86 44.60
C ASN A 64 5.27 -11.53 43.86
N PHE A 65 5.07 -10.41 44.59
CA PHE A 65 4.99 -9.08 43.98
C PHE A 65 6.24 -8.75 43.15
N LYS A 66 7.44 -8.98 43.69
CA LYS A 66 8.70 -8.78 42.96
C LYS A 66 8.79 -9.64 41.70
N LYS A 67 8.33 -10.89 41.75
CA LYS A 67 8.29 -11.77 40.57
C LYS A 67 7.31 -11.26 39.52
N ILE A 68 6.12 -10.83 39.94
CA ILE A 68 5.10 -10.27 39.05
C ILE A 68 5.61 -9.02 38.36
N ASN A 69 6.15 -8.05 39.13
CA ASN A 69 6.70 -6.81 38.56
C ASN A 69 7.81 -7.09 37.55
N LYS A 70 8.75 -7.99 37.88
CA LYS A 70 9.80 -8.40 36.94
C LYS A 70 9.23 -9.00 35.65
N THR A 71 8.17 -9.79 35.74
CA THR A 71 7.49 -10.36 34.57
C THR A 71 6.78 -9.28 33.74
N LEU A 72 6.12 -8.31 34.38
CA LEU A 72 5.46 -7.19 33.69
C LEU A 72 6.45 -6.25 33.02
N ASP A 73 7.54 -5.87 33.69
CA ASP A 73 8.59 -5.01 33.12
C ASP A 73 9.22 -5.67 31.88
N ARG A 74 9.48 -6.98 31.96
CA ARG A 74 9.94 -7.76 30.81
C ARG A 74 8.91 -7.73 29.68
N ALA A 75 7.63 -7.87 30.00
CA ALA A 75 6.58 -7.83 29.01
C ALA A 75 6.45 -6.48 28.30
N VAL A 76 6.52 -5.38 29.06
CA VAL A 76 6.55 -4.00 28.52
C VAL A 76 7.73 -3.82 27.57
N SER A 77 8.92 -4.30 27.95
CA SER A 77 10.11 -4.20 27.10
C SER A 77 9.97 -4.98 25.80
N GLU A 78 9.53 -6.23 25.86
CA GLU A 78 9.40 -7.09 24.68
C GLU A 78 8.29 -6.61 23.73
N ILE A 79 7.13 -6.20 24.26
CA ILE A 79 6.06 -5.58 23.45
C ILE A 79 6.53 -4.26 22.84
N GLY A 80 7.36 -3.49 23.57
CA GLY A 80 7.98 -2.28 23.04
C GLY A 80 8.88 -2.53 21.83
N VAL A 81 9.63 -3.64 21.81
CA VAL A 81 10.44 -4.03 20.63
C VAL A 81 9.53 -4.31 19.42
N VAL A 82 8.39 -4.97 19.63
CA VAL A 82 7.44 -5.29 18.55
C VAL A 82 6.74 -4.04 18.03
N GLN A 83 6.28 -3.18 18.93
CA GLN A 83 5.71 -1.88 18.58
C GLN A 83 6.67 -1.07 17.69
N LEU A 84 7.95 -0.95 18.07
CA LEU A 84 8.96 -0.27 17.26
C LEU A 84 9.22 -0.96 15.90
N ALA A 85 9.13 -2.29 15.83
CA ALA A 85 9.27 -3.01 14.57
C ALA A 85 8.14 -2.67 13.60
N PHE A 86 6.89 -2.61 14.08
CA PHE A 86 5.73 -2.24 13.26
C PHE A 86 5.71 -0.75 12.89
N GLU A 87 6.12 0.14 13.79
CA GLU A 87 6.29 1.58 13.50
C GLU A 87 7.33 1.81 12.39
N ASN A 88 8.45 1.08 12.44
CA ASN A 88 9.45 1.14 11.36
C ASN A 88 8.93 0.56 10.04
N LEU A 89 8.17 -0.55 10.10
CA LEU A 89 7.56 -1.15 8.92
C LEU A 89 6.54 -0.19 8.28
N GLU A 90 5.73 0.50 9.08
CA GLU A 90 4.80 1.55 8.63
C GLU A 90 5.54 2.62 7.82
N GLY A 91 6.64 3.17 8.36
CA GLY A 91 7.43 4.19 7.67
C GLY A 91 8.01 3.72 6.33
N ILE A 92 8.44 2.46 6.25
CA ILE A 92 8.95 1.85 5.01
C ILE A 92 7.81 1.64 4.00
N LEU A 93 6.67 1.11 4.45
CA LEU A 93 5.51 0.89 3.59
C LEU A 93 4.92 2.19 3.07
N ASN A 94 4.87 3.24 3.91
CA ASN A 94 4.41 4.56 3.51
C ASN A 94 5.35 5.17 2.45
N SER A 95 6.67 5.04 2.64
CA SER A 95 7.65 5.51 1.64
C SER A 95 7.49 4.79 0.30
N ASN A 96 7.28 3.46 0.33
CA ASN A 96 7.05 2.68 -0.89
C ASN A 96 5.68 2.98 -1.53
N PHE A 97 4.67 3.28 -0.71
CA PHE A 97 3.36 3.75 -1.17
C PHE A 97 3.49 5.06 -1.94
N GLU A 98 4.15 6.08 -1.37
CA GLU A 98 4.36 7.37 -2.04
C GLU A 98 5.08 7.22 -3.39
N LEU A 99 6.14 6.40 -3.44
CA LEU A 99 6.86 6.10 -4.68
C LEU A 99 5.97 5.39 -5.71
N THR A 100 5.11 4.48 -5.26
CA THR A 100 4.18 3.75 -6.13
C THR A 100 3.07 4.66 -6.63
N SER A 101 2.53 5.50 -5.75
CA SER A 101 1.53 6.53 -6.06
C SER A 101 2.03 7.49 -7.13
N SER A 102 3.27 7.97 -7.01
CA SER A 102 3.90 8.81 -8.04
C SER A 102 4.02 8.09 -9.39
N LYS A 103 4.40 6.81 -9.40
CA LYS A 103 4.47 6.02 -10.66
C LYS A 103 3.11 5.83 -11.30
N LEU A 104 2.05 5.67 -10.50
CA LEU A 104 0.69 5.57 -11.01
C LEU A 104 0.23 6.90 -11.61
N ASP A 105 0.56 8.04 -10.98
CA ASP A 105 0.33 9.36 -11.58
C ASP A 105 1.05 9.52 -12.91
N ASP A 106 2.34 9.17 -12.94
CA ASP A 106 3.16 9.24 -14.17
C ASP A 106 2.54 8.38 -15.29
N ALA A 107 2.06 7.18 -14.97
CA ALA A 107 1.38 6.30 -15.93
C ALA A 107 0.08 6.93 -16.47
N GLY A 108 -0.71 7.57 -15.61
CA GLY A 108 -1.93 8.29 -15.98
C GLY A 108 -1.66 9.48 -16.89
N GLU A 109 -0.73 10.35 -16.50
CA GLU A 109 -0.31 11.50 -17.30
C GLU A 109 0.29 11.08 -18.64
N LEU A 110 1.07 10.00 -18.65
CA LEU A 110 1.62 9.43 -19.88
C LEU A 110 0.52 8.91 -20.80
N TYR A 111 -0.48 8.22 -20.25
CA TYR A 111 -1.62 7.74 -21.03
C TYR A 111 -2.43 8.89 -21.64
N GLU A 112 -2.78 9.91 -20.84
CA GLU A 112 -3.47 11.12 -21.28
C GLU A 112 -2.72 11.79 -22.44
N ARG A 113 -1.43 12.07 -22.22
CA ARG A 113 -0.56 12.71 -23.22
C ARG A 113 -0.44 11.87 -24.49
N ASN A 114 -0.35 10.55 -24.37
CA ASN A 114 -0.25 9.65 -25.52
C ASN A 114 -1.53 9.65 -26.36
N ILE A 115 -2.71 9.70 -25.73
CA ILE A 115 -3.98 9.79 -26.45
C ILE A 115 -4.13 11.13 -27.16
N LEU A 116 -3.82 12.25 -26.49
CA LEU A 116 -3.85 13.59 -27.10
C LEU A 116 -2.92 13.67 -28.31
N ASN A 117 -1.68 13.19 -28.16
CA ASN A 117 -0.70 13.16 -29.24
C ASN A 117 -1.16 12.25 -30.39
N ALA A 118 -1.74 11.09 -30.08
CA ALA A 118 -2.29 10.18 -31.08
C ALA A 118 -3.44 10.84 -31.87
N GLY A 119 -4.40 11.44 -31.18
CA GLY A 119 -5.53 12.12 -31.81
C GLY A 119 -5.08 13.26 -32.73
N ASN A 120 -4.09 14.05 -32.30
CA ASN A 120 -3.48 15.09 -33.11
C ASN A 120 -2.78 14.54 -34.36
N LYS A 121 -2.04 13.45 -34.21
CA LYS A 121 -1.36 12.78 -35.32
C LYS A 121 -2.36 12.27 -36.36
N VAL A 122 -3.37 11.50 -35.94
CA VAL A 122 -4.37 10.91 -36.85
C VAL A 122 -5.20 12.01 -37.52
N THR A 123 -5.49 13.12 -36.83
CA THR A 123 -6.17 14.29 -37.40
C THR A 123 -5.34 14.97 -38.51
N ASN A 124 -4.03 15.10 -38.31
CA ASN A 124 -3.12 15.63 -39.33
C ASN A 124 -2.98 14.68 -40.52
N GLU A 125 -2.97 13.36 -40.27
CA GLU A 125 -2.96 12.35 -41.34
C GLU A 125 -4.22 12.44 -42.20
N LEU A 126 -5.40 12.54 -41.58
CA LEU A 126 -6.68 12.78 -42.26
C LEU A 126 -6.60 13.98 -43.20
N LYS A 127 -6.14 15.13 -42.69
CA LYS A 127 -5.97 16.37 -43.47
C LYS A 127 -5.13 16.14 -44.72
N ASN A 128 -3.98 15.49 -44.56
CA ASN A 128 -3.02 15.27 -45.64
C ASN A 128 -3.55 14.26 -46.67
N LYS A 129 -4.22 13.19 -46.21
CA LYS A 129 -4.80 12.17 -47.10
C LYS A 129 -5.94 12.73 -47.95
N VAL A 130 -6.84 13.50 -47.36
CA VAL A 130 -7.92 14.16 -48.12
C VAL A 130 -7.35 15.13 -49.15
N ARG A 131 -6.39 15.98 -48.75
CA ARG A 131 -5.71 16.92 -49.67
C ARG A 131 -5.08 16.19 -50.85
N LYS A 132 -4.32 15.14 -50.58
CA LYS A 132 -3.67 14.34 -51.62
C LYS A 132 -4.69 13.80 -52.62
N LYS A 133 -5.74 13.13 -52.12
CA LYS A 133 -6.77 12.52 -52.98
C LYS A 133 -7.56 13.54 -53.80
N ILE A 134 -7.96 14.67 -53.21
CA ILE A 134 -8.70 15.69 -53.96
C ILE A 134 -7.79 16.45 -54.94
N TYR A 135 -6.50 16.64 -54.64
CA TYR A 135 -5.57 17.24 -55.59
C TYR A 135 -5.34 16.33 -56.80
N GLU A 136 -5.23 15.01 -56.60
CA GLU A 136 -5.20 14.04 -57.68
C GLU A 136 -6.47 14.11 -58.54
N ASP A 137 -7.65 14.26 -57.94
CA ASP A 137 -8.88 14.47 -58.72
C ASP A 137 -8.85 15.83 -59.48
N ILE A 138 -8.39 16.93 -58.87
CA ILE A 138 -8.28 18.27 -59.50
C ILE A 138 -7.28 18.28 -60.65
N ASP A 139 -6.12 17.64 -60.49
CA ASP A 139 -5.08 17.60 -61.51
C ASP A 139 -5.53 16.82 -62.76
N ASN A 140 -6.46 15.88 -62.58
CA ASN A 140 -7.20 15.19 -63.65
C ASN A 140 -8.35 16.01 -64.26
N ASN A 141 -8.41 17.32 -64.00
CA ASN A 141 -9.34 18.30 -64.58
C ASN A 141 -10.83 17.98 -64.35
N ILE A 142 -11.22 17.79 -63.09
CA ILE A 142 -12.64 17.58 -62.72
C ILE A 142 -13.49 18.83 -62.93
N GLU A 143 -14.67 18.63 -63.50
CA GLU A 143 -15.66 19.69 -63.69
C GLU A 143 -16.18 20.25 -62.35
N ASN A 144 -16.51 21.55 -62.34
CA ASN A 144 -17.06 22.24 -61.17
C ASN A 144 -18.33 21.58 -60.61
N GLY A 145 -19.20 21.06 -61.48
CA GLY A 145 -20.43 20.39 -61.07
C GLY A 145 -20.19 19.07 -60.32
N VAL A 146 -19.00 18.47 -60.47
CA VAL A 146 -18.62 17.19 -59.86
C VAL A 146 -17.65 17.38 -58.69
N PHE A 147 -16.94 18.51 -58.63
CA PHE A 147 -15.96 18.85 -57.59
C PHE A 147 -16.52 18.70 -56.17
N GLU A 148 -17.68 19.28 -55.88
CA GLU A 148 -18.27 19.25 -54.53
C GLU A 148 -18.55 17.81 -54.08
N LYS A 149 -19.11 16.99 -54.99
CA LYS A 149 -19.42 15.58 -54.74
C LYS A 149 -18.15 14.76 -54.51
N LYS A 150 -17.09 15.02 -55.29
CA LYS A 150 -15.78 14.37 -55.11
C LYS A 150 -15.15 14.73 -53.78
N LEU A 151 -15.07 16.03 -53.44
CA LEU A 151 -14.52 16.48 -52.16
C LEU A 151 -15.27 15.88 -50.98
N LYS A 152 -16.61 15.91 -51.01
CA LYS A 152 -17.44 15.27 -49.99
C LYS A 152 -17.11 13.79 -49.83
N LYS A 153 -17.09 13.04 -50.94
CA LYS A 153 -16.75 11.60 -50.92
C LYS A 153 -15.35 11.33 -50.37
N ARG A 154 -14.33 12.11 -50.77
CA ARG A 154 -12.95 11.95 -50.25
C ARG A 154 -12.88 12.19 -48.74
N ILE A 155 -13.67 13.13 -48.22
CA ILE A 155 -13.75 13.39 -46.78
C ILE A 155 -14.46 12.24 -46.07
N GLU A 156 -15.62 11.79 -46.57
CA GLU A 156 -16.36 10.66 -46.00
C GLU A 156 -15.48 9.41 -45.91
N ASP A 157 -14.82 9.04 -47.00
CA ASP A 157 -13.95 7.86 -47.07
C ASP A 157 -12.78 7.95 -46.05
N GLU A 158 -12.10 9.10 -45.98
CA GLU A 158 -10.94 9.25 -45.08
C GLU A 158 -11.34 9.44 -43.61
N VAL A 159 -12.52 9.97 -43.32
CA VAL A 159 -13.02 10.10 -41.94
C VAL A 159 -13.33 8.74 -41.33
N ILE A 160 -13.79 7.77 -42.13
CA ILE A 160 -13.93 6.38 -41.69
C ILE A 160 -12.56 5.81 -41.29
N VAL A 161 -11.55 5.99 -42.14
CA VAL A 161 -10.16 5.54 -41.86
C VAL A 161 -9.59 6.24 -40.62
N TYR A 162 -9.87 7.54 -40.45
CA TYR A 162 -9.51 8.31 -39.25
C TYR A 162 -10.07 7.67 -37.99
N SER A 163 -11.37 7.34 -37.98
CA SER A 163 -12.05 6.74 -36.83
C SER A 163 -11.48 5.36 -36.50
N GLU A 164 -11.23 4.52 -37.50
CA GLU A 164 -10.59 3.21 -37.31
C GLU A 164 -9.16 3.31 -36.76
N ASN A 165 -8.37 4.26 -37.25
CA ASN A 165 -7.00 4.45 -36.77
C ASN A 165 -6.98 5.01 -35.34
N LEU A 166 -7.89 5.92 -35.02
CA LEU A 166 -8.02 6.48 -33.67
C LEU A 166 -8.40 5.38 -32.66
N ASN A 167 -9.37 4.52 -33.00
CA ASN A 167 -9.71 3.33 -32.20
C ASN A 167 -8.47 2.48 -31.89
N LYS A 168 -7.73 2.08 -32.94
CA LYS A 168 -6.59 1.17 -32.80
C LYS A 168 -5.51 1.74 -31.90
N ILE A 169 -5.20 3.03 -32.05
CA ILE A 169 -4.18 3.65 -31.23
C ILE A 169 -4.65 3.77 -29.78
N ILE A 170 -5.90 4.16 -29.53
CA ILE A 170 -6.43 4.26 -28.16
C ILE A 170 -6.47 2.89 -27.48
N ASP A 171 -6.90 1.84 -28.17
CA ASP A 171 -6.86 0.46 -27.67
C ASP A 171 -5.45 0.00 -27.34
N GLN A 172 -4.49 0.24 -28.23
CA GLN A 172 -3.09 -0.12 -28.00
C GLN A 172 -2.52 0.63 -26.79
N ARG A 173 -2.73 1.95 -26.71
CA ARG A 173 -2.26 2.76 -25.57
C ARG A 173 -2.94 2.36 -24.26
N GLY A 174 -4.23 1.99 -24.31
CA GLY A 174 -4.96 1.50 -23.15
C GLY A 174 -4.38 0.19 -22.62
N LYS A 175 -3.96 -0.72 -23.51
CA LYS A 175 -3.27 -1.96 -23.11
C LYS A 175 -1.89 -1.70 -22.49
N GLU A 176 -1.14 -0.75 -23.04
CA GLU A 176 0.15 -0.31 -22.48
C GLU A 176 -0.03 0.27 -21.07
N PHE A 177 -0.99 1.19 -20.90
CA PHE A 177 -1.37 1.75 -19.60
C PHE A 177 -1.78 0.66 -18.60
N ALA A 178 -2.66 -0.27 -19.01
CA ALA A 178 -3.06 -1.42 -18.21
C ALA A 178 -1.89 -2.27 -17.74
N SER A 179 -0.94 -2.54 -18.64
CA SER A 179 0.27 -3.29 -18.32
C SER A 179 1.16 -2.56 -17.32
N GLU A 180 1.33 -1.24 -17.47
CA GLU A 180 2.17 -0.41 -16.61
C GLU A 180 1.60 -0.30 -15.19
N VAL A 181 0.30 -0.02 -15.07
CA VAL A 181 -0.41 0.02 -13.79
C VAL A 181 -0.37 -1.35 -13.12
N SER A 182 -0.68 -2.43 -13.85
CA SER A 182 -0.65 -3.79 -13.30
C SER A 182 0.74 -4.21 -12.83
N GLY A 183 1.79 -3.86 -13.57
CA GLY A 183 3.17 -4.13 -13.20
C GLY A 183 3.61 -3.36 -11.96
N THR A 184 3.21 -2.09 -11.86
CA THR A 184 3.48 -1.21 -10.71
C THR A 184 2.81 -1.77 -9.45
N VAL A 185 1.52 -2.11 -9.54
CA VAL A 185 0.75 -2.73 -8.46
C VAL A 185 1.33 -4.08 -8.05
N ALA A 186 1.66 -4.96 -8.99
CA ALA A 186 2.22 -6.27 -8.67
C ALA A 186 3.58 -6.15 -7.97
N THR A 187 4.39 -5.17 -8.36
CA THR A 187 5.67 -4.88 -7.71
C THR A 187 5.45 -4.41 -6.27
N TYR A 188 4.48 -3.52 -6.04
CA TYR A 188 4.10 -3.08 -4.71
C TYR A 188 3.64 -4.25 -3.84
N GLN A 189 2.74 -5.09 -4.34
CA GLN A 189 2.25 -6.27 -3.61
C GLN A 189 3.38 -7.20 -3.18
N ARG A 190 4.26 -7.58 -4.11
CA ARG A 190 5.40 -8.45 -3.80
C ARG A 190 6.32 -7.81 -2.75
N TYR A 191 6.57 -6.50 -2.85
CA TYR A 191 7.39 -5.79 -1.88
C TYR A 191 6.78 -5.84 -0.47
N ILE A 192 5.47 -5.65 -0.35
CA ILE A 192 4.76 -5.79 0.93
C ILE A 192 4.85 -7.22 1.46
N GLU A 193 4.56 -8.22 0.63
CA GLU A 193 4.61 -9.62 1.04
C GLU A 193 6.00 -10.00 1.57
N GLU A 194 7.07 -9.64 0.85
CA GLU A 194 8.46 -9.91 1.25
C GLU A 194 8.85 -9.15 2.53
N LEU A 195 8.45 -7.89 2.66
CA LEU A 195 8.75 -7.10 3.86
C LEU A 195 8.00 -7.60 5.09
N VAL A 196 6.69 -7.84 4.97
CA VAL A 196 5.86 -8.31 6.07
C VAL A 196 6.35 -9.67 6.55
N ASP A 197 6.66 -10.60 5.62
CA ASP A 197 7.21 -11.91 5.97
C ASP A 197 8.57 -11.79 6.68
N LYS A 198 9.46 -10.92 6.19
CA LYS A 198 10.75 -10.66 6.85
C LYS A 198 10.57 -10.13 8.27
N TYR A 199 9.66 -9.17 8.48
CA TYR A 199 9.42 -8.59 9.80
C TYR A 199 8.77 -9.59 10.75
N ALA A 200 7.73 -10.30 10.30
CA ALA A 200 7.05 -11.35 11.07
C ALA A 200 8.02 -12.44 11.55
N ASN A 201 8.91 -12.90 10.66
CA ASN A 201 9.90 -13.95 10.99
C ASN A 201 11.10 -13.44 11.81
N SER A 202 11.33 -12.12 11.85
CA SER A 202 12.43 -11.52 12.63
C SER A 202 12.07 -11.26 14.09
N ILE A 203 10.78 -11.17 14.42
CA ILE A 203 10.31 -10.93 15.77
C ILE A 203 10.35 -12.26 16.55
N LYS A 204 11.27 -12.36 17.51
CA LYS A 204 11.36 -13.47 18.45
C LYS A 204 10.95 -13.01 19.84
N PHE A 205 9.93 -13.65 20.39
CA PHE A 205 9.51 -13.49 21.77
C PHE A 205 10.26 -14.48 22.65
N ASP A 206 10.71 -14.06 23.84
CA ASP A 206 11.33 -14.95 24.82
C ASP A 206 10.39 -15.16 26.02
N PHE A 207 9.11 -15.34 25.70
CA PHE A 207 8.03 -15.67 26.62
C PHE A 207 7.69 -17.17 26.56
N ASP A 208 7.13 -17.70 27.65
CA ASP A 208 6.35 -18.96 27.66
C ASP A 208 4.95 -18.78 27.01
N PHE A 209 4.62 -17.55 26.61
CA PHE A 209 3.45 -17.16 25.83
C PHE A 209 3.89 -16.89 24.39
N ASN A 210 3.45 -17.72 23.45
CA ASN A 210 3.79 -17.60 22.03
C ASN A 210 2.63 -16.90 21.28
N PRO A 211 2.59 -15.56 21.19
CA PRO A 211 1.54 -14.89 20.45
C PRO A 211 1.63 -15.29 18.98
N GLN A 212 0.56 -15.91 18.46
CA GLN A 212 0.44 -16.18 17.04
C GLN A 212 0.13 -14.87 16.31
N ILE A 213 1.16 -14.13 15.93
CA ILE A 213 1.01 -12.95 15.08
C ILE A 213 0.91 -13.43 13.64
N ASN A 214 -0.32 -13.51 13.13
CA ASN A 214 -0.59 -13.86 11.74
C ASN A 214 -0.96 -12.58 10.97
N ILE A 215 0.02 -11.98 10.31
CA ILE A 215 -0.22 -10.77 9.49
C ILE A 215 -0.72 -11.25 8.13
N LYS A 216 -2.04 -11.25 7.93
CA LYS A 216 -2.64 -11.52 6.63
C LYS A 216 -2.99 -10.22 5.94
N MET A 217 -2.14 -9.81 5.00
CA MET A 217 -2.45 -8.72 4.07
C MET A 217 -3.44 -9.25 3.03
N ASN A 218 -4.74 -9.19 3.31
CA ASN A 218 -5.77 -9.64 2.38
C ASN A 218 -6.10 -8.54 1.37
N ILE A 219 -5.19 -8.30 0.43
CA ILE A 219 -5.39 -7.25 -0.58
C ILE A 219 -5.49 -7.90 -1.96
N ASN A 220 -6.73 -8.06 -2.45
CA ASN A 220 -7.03 -8.61 -3.78
C ASN A 220 -6.86 -7.55 -4.88
N ILE A 221 -5.74 -6.82 -4.84
CA ILE A 221 -5.51 -5.61 -5.64
C ILE A 221 -5.51 -5.96 -7.12
N ARG A 222 -4.95 -7.12 -7.50
CA ARG A 222 -4.82 -7.52 -8.90
C ARG A 222 -6.18 -7.54 -9.62
N THR A 223 -7.21 -8.12 -9.01
CA THR A 223 -8.54 -8.23 -9.64
C THR A 223 -9.21 -6.85 -9.72
N THR A 224 -9.16 -6.08 -8.63
CA THR A 224 -9.71 -4.71 -8.56
C THR A 224 -9.05 -3.78 -9.58
N VAL A 225 -7.72 -3.84 -9.71
CA VAL A 225 -6.94 -3.01 -10.64
C VAL A 225 -7.25 -3.33 -12.09
N PHE A 226 -7.38 -4.61 -12.47
CA PHE A 226 -7.78 -4.94 -13.84
C PHE A 226 -9.17 -4.42 -14.19
N GLY A 227 -10.11 -4.46 -13.23
CA GLY A 227 -11.44 -3.85 -13.39
C GLY A 227 -11.34 -2.35 -13.61
N LEU A 228 -10.69 -1.63 -12.68
CA LEU A 228 -10.56 -0.17 -12.73
C LEU A 228 -9.86 0.31 -14.00
N VAL A 229 -8.77 -0.35 -14.41
CA VAL A 229 -8.08 0.06 -15.64
C VAL A 229 -8.89 -0.28 -16.89
N GLY A 230 -9.60 -1.42 -16.89
CA GLY A 230 -10.54 -1.76 -17.95
C GLY A 230 -11.62 -0.68 -18.12
N ASP A 231 -12.16 -0.19 -17.00
CA ASP A 231 -13.16 0.88 -16.97
C ASP A 231 -12.60 2.19 -17.51
N ILE A 232 -11.39 2.60 -17.09
CA ILE A 232 -10.72 3.82 -17.62
C ILE A 232 -10.57 3.73 -19.15
N VAL A 233 -10.02 2.63 -19.67
CA VAL A 233 -9.82 2.44 -21.11
C VAL A 233 -11.16 2.41 -21.86
N GLY A 234 -12.17 1.76 -21.29
CA GLY A 234 -13.53 1.72 -21.83
C GLY A 234 -14.16 3.11 -21.91
N LEU A 235 -14.04 3.91 -20.84
CA LEU A 235 -14.53 5.28 -20.77
C LEU A 235 -13.85 6.17 -21.81
N VAL A 236 -12.53 6.03 -22.01
CA VAL A 236 -11.82 6.75 -23.08
C VAL A 236 -12.46 6.43 -24.43
N MET A 237 -12.57 5.15 -24.79
CA MET A 237 -13.13 4.72 -26.07
C MET A 237 -14.57 5.21 -26.29
N MET A 238 -15.40 5.20 -25.22
CA MET A 238 -16.76 5.74 -25.27
C MET A 238 -16.75 7.26 -25.45
N GLY A 239 -15.93 7.97 -24.68
CA GLY A 239 -15.81 9.42 -24.70
C GLY A 239 -15.44 9.95 -26.07
N VAL A 240 -14.43 9.35 -26.72
CA VAL A 240 -14.03 9.72 -28.09
C VAL A 240 -14.94 9.15 -29.20
N ASN A 241 -16.01 8.44 -28.82
CA ASN A 241 -17.00 7.82 -29.72
C ASN A 241 -16.34 7.08 -30.89
N THR A 242 -15.19 6.44 -30.64
CA THR A 242 -14.40 5.86 -31.73
C THR A 242 -15.11 4.67 -32.34
N THR A 243 -15.99 3.99 -31.59
CA THR A 243 -16.81 2.87 -32.08
C THR A 243 -17.91 3.26 -33.06
N ASN A 244 -18.13 4.56 -33.32
CA ASN A 244 -19.14 5.06 -34.25
C ASN A 244 -18.52 5.90 -35.39
N PRO A 245 -17.94 5.26 -36.43
CA PRO A 245 -17.37 5.97 -37.57
C PRO A 245 -18.41 6.82 -38.34
N VAL A 246 -19.69 6.42 -38.31
CA VAL A 246 -20.78 7.19 -38.96
C VAL A 246 -20.98 8.54 -38.29
N GLY A 247 -20.86 8.62 -36.96
CA GLY A 247 -20.94 9.88 -36.22
C GLY A 247 -19.88 10.90 -36.67
N TRP A 248 -18.65 10.44 -36.84
CA TRP A 248 -17.55 11.26 -37.36
C TRP A 248 -17.80 11.73 -38.80
N VAL A 249 -18.36 10.86 -39.65
CA VAL A 249 -18.74 11.23 -41.02
C VAL A 249 -19.81 12.32 -41.04
N ILE A 250 -20.88 12.17 -40.24
CA ILE A 250 -21.95 13.17 -40.13
C ILE A 250 -21.37 14.52 -39.67
N LEU A 251 -20.52 14.50 -38.64
CA LEU A 251 -19.83 15.69 -38.13
C LEU A 251 -19.02 16.38 -39.25
N ALA A 252 -18.20 15.63 -39.97
CA ALA A 252 -17.35 16.15 -41.04
C ALA A 252 -18.17 16.74 -42.20
N VAL A 253 -19.21 16.03 -42.67
CA VAL A 253 -20.07 16.49 -43.76
C VAL A 253 -20.87 17.74 -43.37
N SER A 254 -21.30 17.86 -42.11
CA SER A 254 -22.00 19.05 -41.60
C SER A 254 -21.14 20.33 -41.71
N ALA A 255 -19.82 20.21 -41.59
CA ALA A 255 -18.91 21.33 -41.72
C ALA A 255 -18.79 21.81 -43.19
N LEU A 256 -19.02 20.92 -44.17
CA LEU A 256 -18.92 21.24 -45.60
C LEU A 256 -20.12 22.03 -46.13
N THR A 257 -21.34 21.72 -45.68
CA THR A 257 -22.57 22.35 -46.19
C THR A 257 -22.57 23.87 -46.00
N THR A 258 -21.95 24.35 -44.92
CA THR A 258 -21.78 25.79 -44.64
C THR A 258 -20.89 26.53 -45.65
N LEU A 259 -20.10 25.82 -46.46
CA LEU A 259 -19.07 26.42 -47.32
C LEU A 259 -19.37 26.34 -48.82
N PHE A 260 -20.05 25.29 -49.28
CA PHE A 260 -20.43 25.19 -50.71
C PHE A 260 -21.32 26.36 -51.16
N GLY A 261 -22.05 27.00 -50.24
CA GLY A 261 -22.80 28.23 -50.51
C GLY A 261 -21.97 29.42 -51.04
N LEU A 262 -20.64 29.42 -50.83
CA LEU A 262 -19.74 30.49 -51.28
C LEU A 262 -19.07 30.20 -52.65
N TYR A 263 -19.08 28.94 -53.10
CA TYR A 263 -18.36 28.50 -54.30
C TYR A 263 -19.05 28.86 -55.62
N LYS A 264 -20.38 29.04 -55.63
CA LYS A 264 -21.22 29.30 -56.83
C LYS A 264 -20.90 30.60 -57.62
N LYS A 265 -19.81 31.32 -57.30
CA LYS A 265 -19.43 32.60 -57.93
C LYS A 265 -18.22 32.53 -58.88
N VAL A 266 -17.63 31.36 -59.10
CA VAL A 266 -16.49 31.21 -60.03
C VAL A 266 -17.01 31.16 -61.48
N ARG A 267 -16.82 32.25 -62.24
CA ARG A 267 -17.19 32.35 -63.67
C ARG A 267 -16.21 31.61 -64.58
N ALA A 268 -16.72 31.12 -65.71
CA ALA A 268 -16.13 30.16 -66.64
C ALA A 268 -15.09 30.70 -67.66
N ILE A 269 -14.32 31.76 -67.35
CA ILE A 269 -13.50 32.48 -68.37
C ILE A 269 -11.98 32.43 -68.08
N PHE A 270 -11.47 31.37 -67.46
CA PHE A 270 -10.07 31.31 -67.03
C PHE A 270 -9.35 30.06 -67.52
N ASP A 271 -8.01 30.18 -67.61
CA ASP A 271 -7.04 29.10 -67.89
C ASP A 271 -7.25 27.87 -66.99
N GLU A 272 -6.94 26.68 -67.49
CA GLU A 272 -7.05 25.41 -66.78
C GLU A 272 -6.24 25.43 -65.47
N ASP A 273 -5.06 26.07 -65.49
CA ASP A 273 -4.22 26.22 -64.30
C ASP A 273 -4.86 27.11 -63.24
N TYR A 274 -5.52 28.19 -63.64
CA TYR A 274 -6.26 29.06 -62.72
C TYR A 274 -7.44 28.33 -62.10
N HIS A 275 -8.16 27.55 -62.92
CA HIS A 275 -9.29 26.75 -62.47
C HIS A 275 -8.87 25.70 -61.43
N LYS A 276 -7.80 24.94 -61.69
CA LYS A 276 -7.22 23.99 -60.74
C LYS A 276 -6.75 24.67 -59.45
N ALA A 277 -6.08 25.81 -59.54
CA ALA A 277 -5.63 26.57 -58.37
C ALA A 277 -6.82 27.01 -57.49
N GLN A 278 -7.91 27.46 -58.11
CA GLN A 278 -9.13 27.86 -57.40
C GLN A 278 -9.79 26.67 -56.71
N GLN A 279 -9.94 25.52 -57.39
CA GLN A 279 -10.46 24.30 -56.76
C GLN A 279 -9.59 23.85 -55.58
N LYS A 280 -8.25 23.90 -55.69
CA LYS A 280 -7.33 23.58 -54.59
C LYS A 280 -7.51 24.53 -53.41
N LYS A 281 -7.72 25.81 -53.66
CA LYS A 281 -8.01 26.81 -52.61
C LYS A 281 -9.29 26.48 -51.86
N ILE A 282 -10.39 26.23 -52.58
CA ILE A 282 -11.68 25.86 -51.96
C ILE A 282 -11.59 24.53 -51.23
N ALA A 283 -10.90 23.53 -51.79
CA ALA A 283 -10.65 22.26 -51.11
C ALA A 283 -9.92 22.49 -49.78
N ASN A 284 -8.86 23.30 -49.77
CA ASN A 284 -8.12 23.62 -48.55
C ASN A 284 -8.96 24.31 -47.48
N GLU A 285 -9.78 25.29 -47.87
CA GLU A 285 -10.68 26.00 -46.94
C GLU A 285 -11.68 25.04 -46.30
N ASN A 286 -12.30 24.17 -47.11
CA ASN A 286 -13.23 23.14 -46.63
C ASN A 286 -12.56 22.12 -45.72
N ILE A 287 -11.43 21.55 -46.15
CA ILE A 287 -10.66 20.58 -45.36
C ILE A 287 -10.24 21.20 -44.03
N ASN A 288 -9.72 22.43 -44.02
CA ASN A 288 -9.32 23.10 -42.79
C ASN A 288 -10.49 23.29 -41.82
N LYS A 289 -11.71 23.58 -42.31
CA LYS A 289 -12.89 23.67 -41.43
C LYS A 289 -13.31 22.31 -40.88
N VAL A 290 -13.36 21.28 -41.72
CA VAL A 290 -13.64 19.90 -41.28
C VAL A 290 -12.67 19.48 -40.19
N ILE A 291 -11.38 19.70 -40.40
CA ILE A 291 -10.33 19.39 -39.43
C ILE A 291 -10.51 20.18 -38.13
N LYS A 292 -10.85 21.47 -38.19
CA LYS A 292 -11.14 22.27 -36.99
C LYS A 292 -12.32 21.71 -36.19
N VAL A 293 -13.39 21.28 -36.86
CA VAL A 293 -14.57 20.70 -36.20
C VAL A 293 -14.23 19.36 -35.55
N ILE A 294 -13.51 18.49 -36.26
CA ILE A 294 -13.04 17.19 -35.74
C ILE A 294 -12.12 17.38 -34.54
N HIS A 295 -11.13 18.27 -34.65
CA HIS A 295 -10.17 18.54 -33.58
C HIS A 295 -10.85 19.11 -32.34
N LYS A 296 -11.77 20.07 -32.52
CA LYS A 296 -12.55 20.62 -31.40
C LYS A 296 -13.38 19.53 -30.71
N GLN A 297 -14.05 18.67 -31.47
CA GLN A 297 -14.84 17.57 -30.91
C GLN A 297 -13.95 16.60 -30.12
N LEU A 298 -12.77 16.27 -30.66
CA LEU A 298 -11.80 15.40 -30.00
C LEU A 298 -11.29 16.02 -28.68
N ASP A 299 -10.92 17.31 -28.69
CA ASP A 299 -10.46 18.02 -27.49
C ASP A 299 -11.55 18.05 -26.39
N GLU A 300 -12.79 18.35 -26.77
CA GLU A 300 -13.94 18.35 -25.85
C GLU A 300 -14.13 16.96 -25.23
N GLN A 301 -14.07 15.90 -26.03
CA GLN A 301 -14.22 14.52 -25.56
C GLN A 301 -13.07 14.07 -24.65
N LEU A 302 -11.84 14.46 -24.97
CA LEU A 302 -10.66 14.08 -24.18
C LEU A 302 -10.53 14.87 -22.88
N SER A 303 -11.11 16.07 -22.79
CA SER A 303 -11.09 16.85 -21.55
C SER A 303 -11.76 16.11 -20.38
N GLY A 304 -12.90 15.47 -20.60
CA GLY A 304 -13.59 14.67 -19.56
C GLY A 304 -12.89 13.36 -19.23
N VAL A 305 -12.13 12.79 -20.17
CA VAL A 305 -11.36 11.55 -19.97
C VAL A 305 -10.25 11.75 -18.93
N LYS A 306 -9.65 12.93 -18.86
CA LYS A 306 -8.60 13.25 -17.89
C LYS A 306 -9.06 13.01 -16.46
N ASP A 307 -10.24 13.53 -16.11
CA ASP A 307 -10.78 13.43 -14.75
C ASP A 307 -11.05 11.97 -14.37
N GLU A 308 -11.53 11.16 -15.31
CA GLU A 308 -11.76 9.72 -15.11
C GLU A 308 -10.44 8.93 -14.93
N ILE A 309 -9.38 9.27 -15.68
CA ILE A 309 -8.04 8.68 -15.47
C ILE A 309 -7.55 8.99 -14.06
N ILE A 310 -7.63 10.26 -13.64
CA ILE A 310 -7.21 10.71 -12.30
C ILE A 310 -8.00 9.97 -11.22
N LYS A 311 -9.32 9.91 -11.36
CA LYS A 311 -10.19 9.23 -10.40
C LYS A 311 -9.88 7.74 -10.30
N GLY A 312 -9.75 7.05 -11.42
CA GLY A 312 -9.42 5.63 -11.39
C GLY A 312 -8.03 5.34 -10.79
N ILE A 313 -7.06 6.23 -10.98
CA ILE A 313 -5.75 6.14 -10.29
C ILE A 313 -5.89 6.38 -8.78
N LEU A 314 -6.71 7.34 -8.37
CA LEU A 314 -7.00 7.59 -6.95
C LEU A 314 -7.63 6.36 -6.28
N ASP A 315 -8.60 5.72 -6.93
CA ASP A 315 -9.22 4.49 -6.42
C ASP A 315 -8.19 3.37 -6.21
N ILE A 316 -7.25 3.21 -7.16
CA ILE A 316 -6.15 2.25 -7.02
C ILE A 316 -5.25 2.61 -5.83
N LYS A 317 -4.90 3.90 -5.67
CA LYS A 317 -4.07 4.35 -4.55
C LYS A 317 -4.75 4.11 -3.21
N GLU A 318 -6.04 4.37 -3.09
CA GLU A 318 -6.80 4.12 -1.85
C GLU A 318 -6.76 2.62 -1.47
N GLU A 319 -6.92 1.74 -2.46
CA GLU A 319 -6.79 0.28 -2.26
C GLU A 319 -5.37 -0.12 -1.83
N LEU A 320 -4.33 0.47 -2.42
CA LEU A 320 -2.94 0.22 -2.00
C LEU A 320 -2.67 0.69 -0.57
N HIS A 321 -3.19 1.87 -0.20
CA HIS A 321 -3.00 2.49 1.11
C HIS A 321 -3.63 1.67 2.25
N GLN A 322 -4.62 0.82 1.97
CA GLN A 322 -5.16 -0.12 2.97
C GLN A 322 -4.07 -0.98 3.63
N SER A 323 -2.99 -1.28 2.90
CA SER A 323 -1.86 -2.01 3.45
C SER A 323 -1.10 -1.24 4.53
N VAL A 324 -0.90 0.06 4.34
CA VAL A 324 -0.25 0.96 5.30
C VAL A 324 -1.11 1.07 6.55
N ASN A 325 -2.43 1.29 6.36
CA ASN A 325 -3.41 1.36 7.46
C ASN A 325 -3.42 0.10 8.33
N GLN A 326 -3.33 -1.09 7.73
CA GLN A 326 -3.30 -2.36 8.46
C GLN A 326 -2.07 -2.47 9.37
N VAL A 327 -0.89 -2.06 8.87
CA VAL A 327 0.35 -2.06 9.66
C VAL A 327 0.34 -1.00 10.75
N GLN A 328 -0.18 0.19 10.46
CA GLN A 328 -0.38 1.25 11.46
C GLN A 328 -1.29 0.77 12.62
N THR A 329 -2.42 0.15 12.28
CA THR A 329 -3.36 -0.40 13.28
C THR A 329 -2.68 -1.45 14.18
N MET A 330 -1.77 -2.24 13.63
CA MET A 330 -0.99 -3.21 14.38
C MET A 330 -0.01 -2.51 15.34
N SER A 331 0.71 -1.49 14.86
CA SER A 331 1.62 -0.67 15.68
C SER A 331 0.88 -0.05 16.88
N ASP A 332 -0.27 0.57 16.63
CA ASP A 332 -1.11 1.19 17.67
C ASP A 332 -1.62 0.17 18.69
N THR A 333 -1.97 -1.04 18.24
CA THR A 333 -2.41 -2.13 19.12
C THR A 333 -1.30 -2.55 20.08
N PHE A 334 -0.06 -2.69 19.59
CA PHE A 334 1.09 -3.02 20.46
C PHE A 334 1.45 -1.86 21.39
N LEU A 335 1.34 -0.61 20.93
CA LEU A 335 1.54 0.56 21.78
C LEU A 335 0.52 0.60 22.93
N LYS A 336 -0.75 0.33 22.64
CA LYS A 336 -1.80 0.25 23.65
C LYS A 336 -1.54 -0.88 24.65
N ALA A 337 -1.22 -2.09 24.16
CA ALA A 337 -0.91 -3.23 25.02
C ALA A 337 0.29 -2.94 25.95
N LYS A 338 1.34 -2.29 25.44
CA LYS A 338 2.50 -1.84 26.23
C LYS A 338 2.07 -0.90 27.36
N ASN A 339 1.22 0.09 27.06
CA ASN A 339 0.75 1.07 28.03
C ASN A 339 -0.13 0.43 29.11
N ASP A 340 -1.05 -0.47 28.71
CA ASP A 340 -1.95 -1.17 29.63
C ASP A 340 -1.17 -2.06 30.62
N ILE A 341 -0.16 -2.80 30.15
CA ILE A 341 0.69 -3.64 31.00
C ILE A 341 1.57 -2.77 31.93
N ASN A 342 2.07 -1.64 31.43
CA ASN A 342 2.82 -0.71 32.26
C ASN A 342 1.95 -0.11 33.37
N GLN A 343 0.69 0.21 33.09
CA GLN A 343 -0.28 0.64 34.10
C GLN A 343 -0.55 -0.44 35.14
N LEU A 344 -0.74 -1.71 34.71
CA LEU A 344 -0.87 -2.84 35.62
C LEU A 344 0.36 -3.00 36.54
N SER A 345 1.57 -2.77 36.03
CA SER A 345 2.80 -2.79 36.84
C SER A 345 2.76 -1.75 37.96
N ILE A 346 2.30 -0.53 37.66
CA ILE A 346 2.14 0.56 38.63
C ILE A 346 1.08 0.21 39.68
N GLU A 347 -0.07 -0.33 39.27
CA GLU A 347 -1.15 -0.73 40.19
C GLU A 347 -0.70 -1.84 41.16
N ILE A 348 0.10 -2.79 40.68
CA ILE A 348 0.65 -3.88 41.50
C ILE A 348 1.67 -3.37 42.51
N ILE A 349 2.51 -2.39 42.15
CA ILE A 349 3.43 -1.72 43.07
C ILE A 349 2.64 -1.00 44.19
N HIS A 350 1.55 -0.31 43.85
CA HIS A 350 0.71 0.35 44.86
C HIS A 350 0.05 -0.66 45.80
N GLU A 351 -0.44 -1.80 45.29
CA GLU A 351 -1.03 -2.85 46.13
C GLU A 351 0.02 -3.54 47.02
N GLU A 352 1.28 -3.68 46.57
CA GLU A 352 2.39 -4.14 47.42
C GLU A 352 2.61 -3.19 48.60
N VAL A 353 2.65 -1.88 48.36
CA VAL A 353 2.83 -0.85 49.41
C VAL A 353 1.67 -0.89 50.40
N ARG A 354 0.42 -0.99 49.91
CA ARG A 354 -0.77 -1.06 50.77
C ARG A 354 -0.74 -2.29 51.68
N ARG A 355 -0.48 -3.48 51.12
CA ARG A 355 -0.43 -4.73 51.90
C ARG A 355 0.72 -4.81 52.89
N ASN A 356 1.83 -4.12 52.61
CA ASN A 356 2.98 -4.07 53.52
C ASN A 356 2.83 -2.96 54.59
N GLY A 357 2.01 -1.93 54.36
CA GLY A 357 1.74 -0.83 55.30
C GLY A 357 0.68 -1.13 56.35
N ASP A 358 -0.26 -2.05 56.06
CA ASP A 358 -1.34 -2.47 56.97
C ASP A 358 -0.93 -3.57 57.97
N SER A 359 0.38 -3.75 58.25
CA SER A 359 0.92 -4.95 58.93
C SER A 359 1.78 -4.75 60.17
#